data_AF-A0A194PIZ1-F1
#
_entry.id   AF-A0A194PIZ1-F1
#
_cell.length_a   1.000
_cell.length_b   1.000
_cell.length_c   1.000
_cell.angle_alpha   90.00
_cell.angle_beta   90.00
_cell.angle_gamma   90.00
#
_symmetry.space_group_name_H-M   'P 1'
#
loop_
_entity.id
_entity.type
_entity.pdbx_description
1 polymer ?
#
loop_
_entity_poly.entity_id
_entity_poly.type
_entity_poly.pdbx_seq_one_letter_code
_entity_poly.pdbx_strand_id
1 'polypeptide(L)'
;MSGYVGVQYTKLGAEGVRVARALAITDKVAVKMITGKPITDVPEQVLNRFYVAMMLYDLWKQVPFAEVADKYCVSRGAVQAALQAATAQSSCCARLCEALCEAEGGGGGPEGGGGGAVWAWRALLAELAPRLQHCAAPQLQQFMELPNVRKARARQLLRAGYKRVEELAKSSAEELVSRIEHLSRTAATHLISAARMMLIEKVENLRAEAEEVMDELKTS
;
A
#
# COMPACT_ATOMS: atom_id res chain seq x y z
N MET A 1 17.36 -0.27 -18.93
CA MET A 1 16.90 0.28 -17.64
C MET A 1 16.89 1.81 -17.64
N SER A 2 18.03 2.47 -17.90
CA SER A 2 18.14 3.94 -17.85
C SER A 2 17.09 4.69 -18.70
N GLY A 3 16.88 4.32 -19.97
CA GLY A 3 15.84 4.94 -20.81
C GLY A 3 14.40 4.82 -20.28
N TYR A 4 14.07 3.73 -19.58
CA TYR A 4 12.76 3.54 -18.96
C TYR A 4 12.57 4.45 -17.74
N VAL A 5 13.61 4.62 -16.92
CA VAL A 5 13.58 5.58 -15.81
C VAL A 5 13.28 6.98 -16.32
N GLY A 6 13.91 7.37 -17.44
CA GLY A 6 13.66 8.66 -18.08
C GLY A 6 12.23 8.85 -18.57
N VAL A 7 11.63 7.84 -19.20
CA VAL A 7 10.22 7.89 -19.67
C VAL A 7 9.22 7.87 -18.51
N GLN A 8 9.52 7.17 -17.41
CA GLN A 8 8.65 7.19 -16.23
C GLN A 8 8.78 8.52 -15.46
N TYR A 9 9.97 9.14 -15.47
CA TYR A 9 10.21 10.45 -14.86
C TYR A 9 9.24 11.52 -15.39
N THR A 10 8.98 11.54 -16.71
CA THR A 10 8.07 12.53 -17.31
C THR A 10 6.60 12.33 -16.93
N LYS A 11 6.26 11.18 -16.33
CA LYS A 11 4.90 10.85 -15.86
C LYS A 11 4.74 11.09 -14.35
N LEU A 12 5.79 11.51 -13.64
CA LEU A 12 5.72 11.83 -12.22
C LEU A 12 4.91 13.13 -12.00
N GLY A 13 4.03 13.11 -11.00
CA GLY A 13 3.41 14.34 -10.48
C GLY A 13 4.42 15.23 -9.75
N ALA A 14 3.99 16.41 -9.33
CA ALA A 14 4.84 17.42 -8.68
C ALA A 14 5.65 16.88 -7.49
N GLU A 15 5.02 16.05 -6.65
CA GLU A 15 5.68 15.39 -5.51
C GLU A 15 6.79 14.42 -5.93
N GLY A 16 6.53 13.60 -6.96
CA GLY A 16 7.50 12.63 -7.47
C GLY A 16 8.70 13.32 -8.12
N VAL A 17 8.48 14.42 -8.84
CA VAL A 17 9.56 15.26 -9.39
C VAL A 17 10.40 15.87 -8.27
N ARG A 18 9.78 16.30 -7.15
CA ARG A 18 10.51 16.85 -6.00
C ARG A 18 11.44 15.81 -5.38
N VAL A 19 10.96 14.58 -5.18
CA VAL A 19 11.77 13.46 -4.67
C VAL A 19 12.91 13.13 -5.63
N ALA A 20 12.64 13.09 -6.94
CA ALA A 20 13.67 12.81 -7.93
C ALA A 20 14.77 13.89 -7.95
N ARG A 21 14.41 15.18 -7.84
CA ARG A 21 15.36 16.29 -7.73
C ARG A 21 16.20 16.20 -6.45
N ALA A 22 15.63 15.77 -5.33
CA ALA A 22 16.38 15.53 -4.10
C ALA A 22 17.47 14.44 -4.26
N LEU A 23 17.31 13.54 -5.23
CA LEU A 23 18.29 12.52 -5.61
C LEU A 23 19.19 12.95 -6.78
N ALA A 24 19.22 14.25 -7.13
CA ALA A 24 19.92 14.81 -8.28
C ALA A 24 19.45 14.31 -9.66
N ILE A 25 18.28 13.65 -9.72
CA ILE A 25 17.64 13.23 -10.98
C ILE A 25 16.83 14.42 -11.52
N THR A 26 17.51 15.24 -12.33
CA THR A 26 16.93 16.44 -12.96
C THR A 26 16.39 16.15 -14.36
N ASP A 27 15.64 17.08 -14.95
CA ASP A 27 15.14 16.97 -16.32
C ASP A 27 16.28 16.72 -17.33
N LYS A 28 17.45 17.36 -17.11
CA LYS A 28 18.66 17.15 -17.92
C LYS A 28 19.11 15.68 -17.88
N VAL A 29 19.09 15.06 -16.70
CA VAL A 29 19.45 13.65 -16.51
C VAL A 29 18.38 12.75 -17.14
N ALA A 30 17.09 13.07 -16.99
CA ALA A 30 15.99 12.33 -17.63
C ALA A 30 16.06 12.39 -19.17
N VAL A 31 16.43 13.53 -19.77
CA VAL A 31 16.65 13.63 -21.21
C VAL A 31 17.82 12.76 -21.65
N LYS A 32 18.93 12.74 -20.89
CA LYS A 32 20.07 11.84 -21.17
C LYS A 32 19.64 10.37 -21.10
N MET A 33 18.84 10.00 -20.10
CA MET A 33 18.25 8.67 -19.97
C MET A 33 17.46 8.27 -21.21
N ILE A 34 16.49 9.09 -21.63
CA ILE A 34 15.60 8.83 -22.77
C ILE A 34 16.40 8.70 -24.07
N THR A 35 17.38 9.58 -24.26
CA THR A 35 18.21 9.63 -25.49
C THR A 35 19.36 8.62 -25.51
N GLY A 36 19.52 7.80 -24.46
CA GLY A 36 20.59 6.82 -24.35
C GLY A 36 21.99 7.41 -24.20
N LYS A 37 22.09 8.70 -23.83
CA LYS A 37 23.37 9.37 -23.59
C LYS A 37 23.97 8.93 -22.25
N PRO A 38 25.31 8.89 -22.11
CA PRO A 38 25.96 8.51 -20.87
C PRO A 38 25.58 9.45 -19.72
N ILE A 39 25.27 8.86 -18.57
CA ILE A 39 24.92 9.58 -17.34
C ILE A 39 26.12 9.51 -16.41
N THR A 40 26.82 10.63 -16.29
CA THR A 40 27.99 10.81 -15.40
C THR A 40 27.62 11.53 -14.11
N ASP A 41 26.49 12.25 -14.12
CA ASP A 41 26.13 13.20 -13.08
C ASP A 41 25.48 12.52 -11.86
N VAL A 42 24.99 11.29 -12.02
CA VAL A 42 24.28 10.54 -10.98
C VAL A 42 24.80 9.09 -10.96
N PRO A 43 25.19 8.54 -9.79
CA PRO A 43 25.64 7.17 -9.68
C PRO A 43 24.55 6.18 -10.11
N GLU A 44 24.94 5.12 -10.81
CA GLU A 44 24.01 4.10 -11.31
C GLU A 44 23.18 3.45 -10.18
N GLN A 45 23.78 3.25 -9.00
CA GLN A 45 23.09 2.72 -7.83
C GLN A 45 21.89 3.58 -7.40
N VAL A 46 22.00 4.91 -7.50
CA VAL A 46 20.91 5.84 -7.18
C VAL A 46 19.78 5.69 -8.19
N LEU A 47 20.11 5.57 -9.48
CA LEU A 47 19.15 5.35 -10.55
C LEU A 47 18.40 4.02 -10.38
N ASN A 48 19.12 2.95 -10.04
CA ASN A 48 18.55 1.63 -9.81
C ASN A 48 17.63 1.63 -8.58
N ARG A 49 18.05 2.27 -7.48
CA ARG A 49 17.20 2.44 -6.29
C ARG A 49 15.95 3.25 -6.59
N PHE A 50 16.08 4.36 -7.32
CA PHE A 50 14.95 5.19 -7.71
C PHE A 50 13.96 4.44 -8.61
N TYR A 51 14.46 3.65 -9.55
CA TYR A 51 13.65 2.77 -10.39
C TYR A 51 12.82 1.77 -9.57
N VAL A 52 13.45 1.08 -8.62
CA VAL A 52 12.74 0.14 -7.73
C VAL A 52 11.75 0.89 -6.83
N ALA A 53 12.10 2.07 -6.33
CA ALA A 53 11.21 2.89 -5.52
C ALA A 53 9.94 3.31 -6.28
N MET A 54 10.05 3.71 -7.55
CA MET A 54 8.88 4.02 -8.39
C MET A 54 8.01 2.78 -8.60
N MET A 55 8.62 1.61 -8.84
CA MET A 55 7.90 0.35 -8.97
C MET A 55 7.12 -0.01 -7.69
N LEU A 56 7.76 0.11 -6.52
CA LEU A 56 7.11 -0.09 -5.23
C LEU A 56 6.03 0.96 -4.96
N TYR A 57 6.21 2.19 -5.42
CA TYR A 57 5.22 3.26 -5.28
C TYR A 57 3.95 2.99 -6.10
N ASP A 58 4.07 2.45 -7.31
CA ASP A 58 2.89 2.04 -8.09
C ASP A 58 2.15 0.88 -7.41
N LEU A 59 2.88 -0.09 -6.84
CA LEU A 59 2.28 -1.15 -6.02
C LEU A 59 1.60 -0.59 -4.77
N TRP A 60 2.21 0.41 -4.12
CA TRP A 60 1.61 1.13 -2.99
C TRP A 60 0.30 1.82 -3.37
N LYS A 61 0.24 2.40 -4.57
CA LYS A 61 -0.96 2.97 -5.18
C LYS A 61 -1.94 1.91 -5.71
N GLN A 62 -1.72 0.63 -5.39
CA GLN A 62 -2.60 -0.49 -5.73
C GLN A 62 -2.72 -0.78 -7.23
N VAL A 63 -1.69 -0.44 -8.02
CA VAL A 63 -1.64 -0.84 -9.44
C VAL A 63 -1.42 -2.35 -9.53
N PRO A 64 -2.18 -3.09 -10.36
CA PRO A 64 -2.04 -4.55 -10.48
C PRO A 64 -0.63 -5.00 -10.87
N PHE A 65 -0.18 -6.13 -10.31
CA PHE A 65 1.14 -6.72 -10.59
C PHE A 65 1.47 -6.90 -12.07
N ALA A 66 0.46 -7.22 -12.87
CA ALA A 66 0.62 -7.39 -14.32
C ALA A 66 0.99 -6.07 -14.98
N GLU A 67 0.23 -5.01 -14.69
CA GLU A 67 0.43 -3.68 -15.23
C GLU A 67 1.75 -3.09 -14.76
N VAL A 68 2.15 -3.32 -13.50
CA VAL A 68 3.47 -2.91 -13.00
C VAL A 68 4.59 -3.68 -13.71
N ALA A 69 4.47 -5.01 -13.85
CA ALA A 69 5.46 -5.82 -14.57
C ALA A 69 5.65 -5.33 -16.01
N ASP A 70 4.56 -5.02 -16.71
CA ASP A 70 4.59 -4.51 -18.08
C ASP A 70 5.15 -3.08 -18.13
N LYS A 71 4.70 -2.19 -17.24
CA LYS A 71 5.14 -0.77 -17.15
C LYS A 71 6.64 -0.64 -16.91
N TYR A 72 7.20 -1.51 -16.08
CA TYR A 72 8.62 -1.54 -15.76
C TYR A 72 9.40 -2.56 -16.61
N CYS A 73 8.76 -3.29 -17.51
CA CYS A 73 9.42 -4.29 -18.37
C CYS A 73 10.26 -5.31 -17.56
N VAL A 74 9.69 -5.80 -16.45
CA VAL A 74 10.27 -6.83 -15.58
C VAL A 74 9.31 -8.00 -15.44
N SER A 75 9.81 -9.17 -15.03
CA SER A 75 8.93 -10.32 -14.81
C SER A 75 8.05 -10.11 -13.57
N ARG A 76 6.84 -10.70 -13.57
CA ARG A 76 5.96 -10.73 -12.38
C ARG A 76 6.67 -11.26 -11.14
N GLY A 77 7.54 -12.26 -11.30
CA GLY A 77 8.36 -12.81 -10.24
C GLY A 77 9.36 -11.79 -9.68
N ALA A 78 9.98 -10.97 -10.54
CA ALA A 78 10.88 -9.90 -10.10
C ALA A 78 10.13 -8.81 -9.32
N VAL A 79 8.93 -8.42 -9.76
CA VAL A 79 8.07 -7.48 -9.02
C VAL A 79 7.73 -8.04 -7.63
N GLN A 80 7.37 -9.32 -7.57
CA GLN A 80 7.05 -9.99 -6.31
C GLN A 80 8.26 -10.11 -5.38
N ALA A 81 9.43 -10.47 -5.92
CA ALA A 81 10.67 -10.53 -5.15
C ALA A 81 11.05 -9.16 -4.60
N ALA A 82 10.94 -8.10 -5.40
CA ALA A 82 11.20 -6.73 -4.97
C ALA A 82 10.24 -6.29 -3.84
N LEU A 83 8.95 -6.59 -3.96
CA LEU A 83 7.97 -6.29 -2.91
C LEU A 83 8.30 -7.04 -1.61
N GLN A 84 8.56 -8.35 -1.69
CA GLN A 84 8.89 -9.15 -0.50
C GLN A 84 10.18 -8.68 0.18
N ALA A 85 11.20 -8.35 -0.59
CA ALA A 85 12.46 -7.79 -0.07
C ALA A 85 12.21 -6.44 0.62
N ALA A 86 11.44 -5.55 0.00
CA ALA A 86 11.09 -4.25 0.58
C ALA A 86 10.27 -4.38 1.86
N THR A 87 9.28 -5.30 1.90
CA THR A 87 8.51 -5.59 3.12
C THR A 87 9.43 -6.09 4.24
N ALA A 88 10.29 -7.08 3.96
CA ALA A 88 11.20 -7.63 4.97
C ALA A 88 12.17 -6.56 5.50
N GLN A 89 12.72 -5.73 4.61
CA GLN A 89 13.59 -4.63 5.00
C GLN A 89 12.85 -3.59 5.84
N SER A 90 11.63 -3.20 5.44
CA SER A 90 10.81 -2.26 6.20
C SER A 90 10.49 -2.78 7.61
N SER A 91 10.13 -4.06 7.74
CA SER A 91 9.88 -4.68 9.05
C SER A 91 11.13 -4.72 9.93
N CYS A 92 12.29 -5.01 9.33
CA CYS A 92 13.56 -5.01 10.05
C CYS A 92 13.93 -3.60 10.52
N CYS A 93 13.79 -2.60 9.66
CA CYS A 93 14.04 -1.20 10.02
C CYS A 93 13.06 -0.69 11.09
N ALA A 94 11.78 -1.05 11.01
CA ALA A 94 10.79 -0.70 12.04
C ALA A 94 11.21 -1.22 13.42
N ARG A 95 11.58 -2.51 13.51
CA ARG A 95 12.09 -3.13 14.74
C ARG A 95 13.38 -2.50 15.25
N LEU A 96 14.28 -2.11 14.35
CA LEU A 96 15.50 -1.42 14.73
C LEU A 96 15.18 -0.03 15.31
N CYS A 97 14.28 0.72 14.68
CA CYS A 97 13.83 2.01 15.20
C CYS A 97 13.15 1.87 16.57
N GLU A 98 12.36 0.81 16.79
CA GLU A 98 11.80 0.49 18.11
C GLU A 98 12.90 0.26 19.16
N ALA A 99 13.86 -0.63 18.87
CA ALA A 99 14.95 -0.93 19.79
C ALA A 99 15.81 0.31 20.11
N LEU A 100 16.03 1.19 19.13
CA LEU A 100 16.77 2.44 19.33
C LEU A 100 15.96 3.44 20.19
N CYS A 101 14.65 3.56 19.97
CA CYS A 101 13.78 4.40 20.81
C CYS A 101 13.73 3.90 22.26
N GLU A 102 13.74 2.59 22.48
CA GLU A 102 13.79 1.99 23.83
C GLU A 102 15.14 2.26 24.50
N ALA A 103 16.24 2.13 23.76
CA ALA A 103 17.59 2.37 24.28
C ALA A 103 17.86 3.83 24.67
N GLU A 104 17.17 4.79 24.03
CA GLU A 104 17.27 6.23 24.31
C GLU A 104 16.43 6.69 25.54
N GLY A 105 15.83 5.78 26.30
CA GLY A 105 15.19 6.11 27.57
C GLY A 105 13.72 6.53 27.48
N GLY A 106 12.98 5.98 26.49
CA GLY A 106 11.53 5.79 26.55
C GLY A 106 10.67 7.02 26.87
N GLY A 107 10.38 7.83 25.86
CA GLY A 107 9.39 8.91 26.02
C GLY A 107 9.21 9.83 24.81
N GLY A 108 9.46 9.37 23.58
CA GLY A 108 9.39 10.21 22.38
C GLY A 108 7.98 10.36 21.83
N GLY A 109 7.08 10.96 22.60
CA GLY A 109 5.87 11.59 22.07
C GLY A 109 6.14 13.06 21.73
N PRO A 110 5.29 13.72 20.94
CA PRO A 110 5.44 15.15 20.62
C PRO A 110 5.53 16.06 21.87
N GLU A 111 5.10 15.58 23.04
CA GLU A 111 5.08 16.33 24.30
C GLU A 111 6.09 15.84 25.37
N GLY A 112 6.89 14.81 25.08
CA GLY A 112 7.92 14.28 25.99
C GLY A 112 9.33 14.52 25.43
N GLY A 113 10.07 15.46 26.02
CA GLY A 113 11.35 15.98 25.52
C GLY A 113 12.53 15.00 25.50
N GLY A 114 12.47 13.98 24.64
CA GLY A 114 13.58 13.09 24.25
C GLY A 114 13.62 12.97 22.72
N GLY A 115 13.92 14.07 22.03
CA GLY A 115 13.71 14.25 20.59
C GLY A 115 14.85 13.77 19.70
N GLY A 116 14.92 12.46 19.43
CA GLY A 116 15.70 11.91 18.32
C GLY A 116 14.86 11.76 17.05
N ALA A 117 15.45 11.96 15.86
CA ALA A 117 14.77 11.75 14.57
C ALA A 117 14.21 10.30 14.39
N VAL A 118 14.67 9.37 15.23
CA VAL A 118 14.28 7.95 15.23
C VAL A 118 12.78 7.77 15.46
N TRP A 119 12.11 8.63 16.23
CA TRP A 119 10.67 8.53 16.47
C TRP A 119 9.86 8.67 15.17
N ALA A 120 10.25 9.63 14.31
CA ALA A 120 9.56 9.91 13.06
C ALA A 120 9.75 8.75 12.07
N TRP A 121 10.96 8.16 12.04
CA TRP A 121 11.24 6.95 11.26
C TRP A 121 10.45 5.75 11.76
N ARG A 122 10.31 5.58 13.08
CA ARG A 122 9.48 4.53 13.68
C ARG A 122 8.03 4.66 13.22
N ALA A 123 7.44 5.84 13.38
CA ALA A 123 6.05 6.09 12.98
C ALA A 123 5.83 5.83 11.49
N LEU A 124 6.76 6.27 10.63
CA LEU A 124 6.69 6.05 9.18
C LEU A 124 6.82 4.55 8.81
N LEU A 125 7.80 3.86 9.37
CA LEU A 125 8.13 2.46 9.03
C LEU A 125 7.13 1.46 9.60
N ALA A 126 6.50 1.77 10.74
CA ALA A 126 5.44 0.97 11.34
C ALA A 126 4.25 0.80 10.41
N GLU A 127 3.93 1.83 9.62
CA GLU A 127 2.84 1.79 8.63
C GLU A 127 3.30 1.22 7.27
N LEU A 128 4.53 1.52 6.86
CA LEU A 128 5.07 1.12 5.56
C LEU A 128 5.13 -0.41 5.39
N ALA A 129 5.61 -1.13 6.41
CA ALA A 129 5.80 -2.58 6.36
C ALA A 129 4.49 -3.38 6.13
N PRO A 130 3.44 -3.23 6.96
CA PRO A 130 2.18 -3.96 6.77
C PRO A 130 1.49 -3.58 5.46
N ARG A 131 1.53 -2.30 5.07
CA ARG A 131 0.94 -1.88 3.80
C ARG A 131 1.64 -2.51 2.61
N LEU A 132 2.99 -2.52 2.57
CA LEU A 132 3.74 -3.21 1.50
C LEU A 132 3.44 -4.72 1.45
N GLN A 133 3.29 -5.37 2.62
CA GLN A 133 2.91 -6.78 2.69
C GLN A 133 1.56 -7.08 2.01
N HIS A 134 0.67 -6.09 1.95
CA HIS A 134 -0.69 -6.23 1.46
C HIS A 134 -0.97 -5.53 0.11
N CYS A 135 -0.01 -4.78 -0.45
CA CYS A 135 -0.12 -4.10 -1.75
C CYS A 135 -0.51 -5.00 -2.92
N ALA A 136 -0.32 -6.31 -2.80
CA ALA A 136 -0.65 -7.27 -3.86
C ALA A 136 -2.13 -7.64 -3.98
N ALA A 137 -2.95 -7.29 -2.98
CA ALA A 137 -4.37 -7.63 -3.01
C ALA A 137 -5.18 -6.67 -2.12
N PRO A 138 -5.50 -5.44 -2.59
CA PRO A 138 -6.36 -4.51 -1.85
C PRO A 138 -7.71 -5.13 -1.50
N GLN A 139 -8.23 -5.97 -2.39
CA GLN A 139 -9.47 -6.71 -2.14
C GLN A 139 -9.31 -7.72 -1.00
N LEU A 140 -8.11 -8.31 -0.83
CA LEU A 140 -7.81 -9.20 0.29
C LEU A 140 -7.83 -8.43 1.61
N GLN A 141 -7.34 -7.19 1.65
CA GLN A 141 -7.40 -6.34 2.84
C GLN A 141 -8.86 -6.04 3.22
N GLN A 142 -9.66 -5.57 2.27
CA GLN A 142 -11.08 -5.27 2.52
C GLN A 142 -11.84 -6.50 3.06
N PHE A 143 -11.53 -7.69 2.57
CA PHE A 143 -12.11 -8.90 3.13
C PHE A 143 -11.55 -9.26 4.50
N MET A 144 -10.28 -8.98 4.81
CA MET A 144 -9.68 -9.24 6.13
C MET A 144 -10.12 -8.25 7.21
N GLU A 145 -10.68 -7.10 6.84
CA GLU A 145 -11.35 -6.18 7.77
C GLU A 145 -12.66 -6.77 8.32
N LEU A 146 -13.24 -7.76 7.64
CA LEU A 146 -14.44 -8.43 8.12
C LEU A 146 -14.12 -9.30 9.36
N PRO A 147 -14.99 -9.28 10.38
CA PRO A 147 -14.79 -10.10 11.57
C PRO A 147 -14.68 -11.59 11.21
N ASN A 148 -13.71 -12.27 11.80
CA ASN A 148 -13.40 -13.68 11.59
C ASN A 148 -12.94 -14.07 10.17
N VAL A 149 -12.57 -13.11 9.33
CA VAL A 149 -12.03 -13.38 7.99
C VAL A 149 -10.51 -13.25 7.99
N ARG A 150 -9.83 -14.40 8.10
CA ARG A 150 -8.36 -14.46 7.97
C ARG A 150 -7.93 -14.58 6.50
N LYS A 151 -6.64 -14.33 6.23
CA LYS A 151 -6.00 -14.40 4.89
C LYS A 151 -6.36 -15.63 4.05
N ALA A 152 -6.60 -16.79 4.66
CA ALA A 152 -7.02 -17.99 3.93
C ALA A 152 -8.44 -17.86 3.36
N ARG A 153 -9.40 -17.41 4.19
CA ARG A 153 -10.79 -17.20 3.79
C ARG A 153 -10.92 -16.05 2.80
N ALA A 154 -10.21 -14.94 3.02
CA ALA A 154 -10.17 -13.83 2.08
C ALA A 154 -9.67 -14.26 0.68
N ARG A 155 -8.68 -15.17 0.61
CA ARG A 155 -8.23 -15.76 -0.66
C ARG A 155 -9.30 -16.64 -1.32
N GLN A 156 -10.05 -17.43 -0.53
CA GLN A 156 -11.14 -18.23 -1.07
C GLN A 156 -12.25 -17.36 -1.67
N LEU A 157 -12.61 -16.25 -1.01
CA LEU A 157 -13.59 -15.28 -1.51
C LEU A 157 -13.16 -14.70 -2.87
N LEU A 158 -11.89 -14.28 -2.98
CA LEU A 158 -11.34 -13.78 -4.25
C LEU A 158 -11.35 -14.82 -5.36
N ARG A 159 -10.99 -16.07 -5.04
CA ARG A 159 -11.01 -17.19 -6.00
C ARG A 159 -12.43 -17.55 -6.44
N ALA A 160 -13.41 -17.39 -5.56
CA ALA A 160 -14.83 -17.55 -5.85
C ALA A 160 -15.42 -16.37 -6.68
N GLY A 161 -14.60 -15.37 -7.02
CA GLY A 161 -14.96 -14.26 -7.89
C GLY A 161 -15.48 -13.02 -7.17
N TYR A 162 -15.55 -13.02 -5.84
CA TYR A 162 -15.93 -11.84 -5.07
C TYR A 162 -14.77 -10.86 -5.02
N LYS A 163 -14.94 -9.67 -5.62
CA LYS A 163 -13.89 -8.65 -5.70
C LYS A 163 -14.08 -7.53 -4.70
N ARG A 164 -15.29 -7.37 -4.16
CA ARG A 164 -15.62 -6.32 -3.19
C ARG A 164 -16.60 -6.81 -2.12
N VAL A 165 -16.64 -6.10 -0.99
CA VAL A 165 -17.51 -6.43 0.14
C VAL A 165 -19.00 -6.27 -0.22
N GLU A 166 -19.35 -5.38 -1.14
CA GLU A 166 -20.74 -5.19 -1.62
C GLU A 166 -21.26 -6.40 -2.39
N GLU A 167 -20.39 -7.09 -3.13
CA GLU A 167 -20.76 -8.32 -3.85
C GLU A 167 -21.07 -9.42 -2.84
N LEU A 168 -20.24 -9.54 -1.80
CA LEU A 168 -20.44 -10.46 -0.69
C LEU A 168 -21.73 -10.17 0.09
N ALA A 169 -22.04 -8.90 0.35
CA ALA A 169 -23.25 -8.48 1.07
C ALA A 169 -24.56 -8.76 0.29
N LYS A 170 -24.49 -8.80 -1.05
CA LYS A 170 -25.63 -9.04 -1.94
C LYS A 170 -25.86 -10.53 -2.25
N SER A 171 -24.84 -11.37 -2.12
CA SER A 171 -24.94 -12.81 -2.38
C SER A 171 -25.77 -13.57 -1.35
N SER A 172 -26.22 -14.78 -1.73
CA SER A 172 -26.94 -15.70 -0.85
C SER A 172 -26.00 -16.70 -0.16
N ALA A 173 -26.44 -17.26 0.96
CA ALA A 173 -25.66 -18.27 1.69
C ALA A 173 -25.45 -19.53 0.84
N GLU A 174 -26.45 -19.90 0.03
CA GLU A 174 -26.40 -21.04 -0.88
C GLU A 174 -25.35 -20.84 -1.98
N GLU A 175 -25.28 -19.64 -2.55
CA GLU A 175 -24.27 -19.28 -3.56
C GLU A 175 -22.85 -19.38 -2.98
N LEU A 176 -22.64 -18.82 -1.78
CA LEU A 176 -21.35 -18.87 -1.10
C LEU A 176 -20.90 -20.30 -0.82
N VAL A 177 -21.79 -21.14 -0.27
CA VAL A 177 -21.49 -22.54 0.04
C VAL A 177 -21.18 -23.33 -1.23
N SER A 178 -21.86 -23.03 -2.34
CA SER A 178 -21.61 -23.70 -3.63
C SER A 178 -20.26 -23.34 -4.25
N ARG A 179 -19.73 -22.13 -4.00
CA ARG A 179 -18.49 -21.63 -4.62
C ARG A 179 -17.26 -21.75 -3.72
N ILE A 180 -17.44 -21.95 -2.42
CA ILE A 180 -16.34 -21.95 -1.44
C ILE A 180 -16.30 -23.30 -0.72
N GLU A 181 -15.25 -24.07 -1.00
CA GLU A 181 -15.00 -25.35 -0.33
C GLU A 181 -14.88 -25.18 1.20
N HIS A 182 -15.44 -26.15 1.92
CA HIS A 182 -15.44 -26.20 3.39
C HIS A 182 -16.02 -24.94 4.06
N LEU A 183 -17.02 -24.30 3.44
CA LEU A 183 -17.82 -23.25 4.05
C LEU A 183 -19.15 -23.83 4.55
N SER A 184 -19.41 -23.72 5.85
CA SER A 184 -20.72 -24.09 6.41
C SER A 184 -21.76 -23.00 6.09
N ARG A 185 -23.02 -23.38 6.00
CA ARG A 185 -24.13 -22.44 5.76
C ARG A 185 -24.18 -21.35 6.83
N THR A 186 -23.96 -21.70 8.10
CA THR A 186 -23.89 -20.75 9.21
C THR A 186 -22.76 -19.73 9.03
N ALA A 187 -21.56 -20.20 8.65
CA ALA A 187 -20.43 -19.31 8.40
C ALA A 187 -20.68 -18.41 7.18
N ALA A 188 -21.34 -18.91 6.13
CA ALA A 188 -21.74 -18.11 4.98
C ALA A 188 -22.73 -16.99 5.39
N THR A 189 -23.75 -17.32 6.18
CA THR A 189 -24.71 -16.32 6.69
C THR A 189 -24.00 -15.27 7.55
N HIS A 190 -23.10 -15.69 8.44
CA HIS A 190 -22.32 -14.75 9.27
C HIS A 190 -21.44 -13.84 8.42
N LEU A 191 -20.78 -14.36 7.38
CA LEU A 191 -19.98 -13.56 6.45
C LEU A 191 -20.82 -12.50 5.72
N ILE A 192 -22.00 -12.88 5.23
CA ILE A 192 -22.92 -11.95 4.56
C ILE A 192 -23.40 -10.87 5.54
N SER A 193 -23.80 -11.25 6.76
CA SER A 193 -24.23 -10.31 7.79
C SER A 193 -23.11 -9.37 8.21
N ALA A 194 -21.89 -9.87 8.38
CA ALA A 194 -20.71 -9.07 8.68
C ALA A 194 -20.41 -8.05 7.57
N ALA A 195 -20.49 -8.47 6.30
CA ALA A 195 -20.32 -7.58 5.15
C ALA A 195 -21.39 -6.48 5.11
N ARG A 196 -22.65 -6.81 5.42
CA ARG A 196 -23.73 -5.83 5.52
C ARG A 196 -23.50 -4.83 6.65
N MET A 197 -23.16 -5.30 7.85
CA MET A 197 -22.87 -4.44 9.00
C MET A 197 -21.73 -3.46 8.69
N MET A 198 -20.62 -3.94 8.14
CA MET A 198 -19.49 -3.06 7.76
C MET A 198 -19.91 -1.96 6.78
N LEU A 199 -20.76 -2.28 5.79
CA LEU A 199 -21.26 -1.28 4.84
C LEU A 199 -22.23 -0.29 5.48
N ILE A 200 -23.08 -0.74 6.40
CA ILE A 200 -23.99 0.12 7.17
C ILE A 200 -23.20 1.09 8.04
N GLU A 201 -22.24 0.59 8.83
CA GLU A 201 -21.37 1.39 9.68
C GLU A 201 -20.62 2.45 8.86
N LYS A 202 -20.10 2.07 7.69
CA LYS A 202 -19.44 3.01 6.79
C LYS A 202 -20.38 4.12 6.29
N VAL A 203 -21.65 3.80 6.02
CA VAL A 203 -22.65 4.80 5.62
C VAL A 203 -23.02 5.70 6.78
N GLU A 204 -23.15 5.17 8.00
CA GLU A 204 -23.45 5.94 9.21
C GLU A 204 -22.31 6.91 9.54
N ASN A 205 -21.06 6.45 9.50
CA ASN A 205 -19.89 7.32 9.71
C ASN A 205 -19.82 8.46 8.69
N LEU A 206 -20.02 8.14 7.39
CA LEU A 206 -20.02 9.17 6.33
C LEU A 206 -21.17 10.19 6.49
N ARG A 207 -22.31 9.78 7.06
CA ARG A 207 -23.41 10.70 7.36
C ARG A 207 -23.09 11.61 8.54
N ALA A 208 -22.50 11.06 9.60
CA ALA A 208 -22.08 11.83 10.76
C ALA A 208 -21.00 12.87 10.39
N GLU A 209 -19.98 12.47 9.61
CA GLU A 209 -18.95 13.38 9.10
C GLU A 209 -19.55 14.50 8.25
N ALA A 210 -20.53 14.20 7.40
CA ALA A 210 -21.20 15.21 6.59
C ALA A 210 -22.06 16.17 7.45
N GLU A 211 -22.70 15.69 8.51
CA GLU A 211 -23.49 16.52 9.43
C GLU A 211 -22.59 17.48 10.23
N GLU A 212 -21.44 17.00 10.71
CA GLU A 212 -20.44 17.82 11.41
C GLU A 212 -19.94 18.98 10.53
N VAL A 213 -19.55 18.70 9.28
CA VAL A 213 -19.12 19.74 8.32
C VAL A 213 -20.25 20.76 8.05
N MET A 214 -21.50 20.30 7.98
CA MET A 214 -22.65 21.19 7.78
C MET A 214 -22.93 22.08 8.99
N ASP A 215 -22.63 21.64 10.20
CA ASP A 215 -22.82 22.42 11.42
C ASP A 215 -21.69 23.44 11.63
N GLU A 216 -20.46 23.12 11.28
CA GLU A 216 -19.35 24.07 11.22
C GLU A 216 -19.65 25.24 10.26
N LEU A 217 -20.22 24.96 9.10
CA LEU A 217 -20.61 25.98 8.12
C LEU A 217 -21.77 26.87 8.57
N LYS A 218 -22.64 26.40 9.47
CA LYS A 218 -23.74 27.19 10.06
C LYS A 218 -23.27 28.07 11.22
N THR A 219 -22.14 27.74 11.83
CA THR A 219 -21.60 28.41 13.01
C THR A 219 -20.46 29.39 12.68
N SER A 220 -19.95 29.35 11.44
CA SER A 220 -19.07 30.38 10.84
C SER A 220 -19.85 31.47 10.12
#